data_AF-A0A8T4AMB8-F1
#
_entry.id   AF-A0A8T4AMB8-F1
#
_cell.length_a   1.000
_cell.length_b   1.000
_cell.length_c   1.000
_cell.angle_alpha   90.00
_cell.angle_beta   90.00
_cell.angle_gamma   90.00
#
_symmetry.space_group_name_H-M   'P 1'
#
loop_
_entity.id
_entity.type
_entity.pdbx_description
1 polymer ?
#
loop_
_entity_poly.entity_id
_entity_poly.type
_entity_poly.pdbx_seq_one_letter_code
_entity_poly.pdbx_strand_id
1 'polypeptide(L)' 'QMKRADKSGAQLALILGDEEVSAETVSIKFLREDTPQQQIAQLGVARLLAELFGDPAKGRSQSPE' A
#
# COMPACT_ATOMS: atom_id res chain seq x y z
N GLN A 1 -14.73 2.64 -14.05
CA GLN A 1 -14.34 3.99 -13.58
C GLN A 1 -12.96 3.90 -12.91
N MET A 2 -11.89 3.75 -13.69
CA MET A 2 -10.49 3.84 -13.24
C MET A 2 -9.94 5.20 -13.69
N LYS A 3 -10.26 6.28 -12.97
CA LYS A 3 -9.85 7.64 -13.34
C LYS A 3 -9.10 8.41 -12.24
N ARG A 4 -8.70 7.75 -11.14
CA ARG A 4 -8.02 8.41 -10.02
C ARG A 4 -6.58 7.97 -9.75
N ALA A 5 -6.06 6.94 -10.43
CA ALA A 5 -4.67 6.52 -10.24
C ALA A 5 -3.69 7.37 -11.06
N ASP A 6 -4.02 7.71 -12.31
CA ASP A 6 -3.14 8.51 -13.19
C ASP A 6 -2.90 9.94 -12.70
N LYS A 7 -3.82 10.50 -11.91
CA LYS A 7 -3.62 11.83 -11.31
C LYS A 7 -2.80 11.79 -10.00
N SER A 8 -2.36 10.61 -9.55
CA SER A 8 -1.73 10.41 -8.24
C SER A 8 -0.28 9.93 -8.27
N GLY A 9 0.31 9.60 -9.43
CA GLY A 9 1.72 9.18 -9.49
C GLY A 9 2.03 7.86 -8.78
N ALA A 10 1.04 6.98 -8.61
CA ALA A 10 1.22 5.72 -7.87
C ALA A 10 2.24 4.80 -8.58
N GLN A 11 3.19 4.28 -7.81
CA GLN A 11 4.26 3.38 -8.30
C GLN A 11 3.91 1.90 -8.10
N LEU A 12 2.96 1.60 -7.21
CA LEU A 12 2.54 0.25 -6.83
C LEU A 12 1.02 0.11 -6.84
N ALA A 13 0.55 -1.11 -7.09
CA ALA A 13 -0.83 -1.56 -6.94
C ALA A 13 -0.91 -2.62 -5.83
N LEU A 14 -1.82 -2.42 -4.88
CA LEU A 14 -2.13 -3.40 -3.83
C LEU A 14 -3.34 -4.21 -4.26
N ILE A 15 -3.23 -5.53 -4.18
CA ILE A 15 -4.25 -6.50 -4.55
C ILE A 15 -4.64 -7.23 -3.26
N LEU A 16 -5.93 -7.17 -2.94
CA LEU A 16 -6.51 -7.77 -1.75
C LEU A 16 -7.80 -8.48 -2.17
N GLY A 17 -7.69 -9.78 -2.45
CA GLY A 17 -8.82 -10.69 -2.67
C GLY A 17 -9.38 -11.29 -1.39
N ASP A 18 -10.41 -12.11 -1.52
CA ASP A 18 -11.06 -12.80 -0.39
C ASP A 18 -10.10 -13.77 0.32
N GLU A 19 -9.32 -14.53 -0.46
CA GLU A 19 -8.26 -15.41 0.06
C GLU A 19 -7.17 -14.63 0.79
N GLU A 20 -6.70 -13.51 0.22
CA GLU A 20 -5.71 -12.64 0.87
C GLU A 20 -6.20 -12.05 2.19
N VAL A 21 -7.47 -11.62 2.26
CA VAL A 21 -8.07 -11.16 3.52
C VAL A 21 -8.14 -12.30 4.53
N SER A 22 -8.58 -13.48 4.11
CA SER A 22 -8.67 -14.65 4.98
C SER A 22 -7.30 -15.16 5.44
N ALA A 23 -6.25 -14.95 4.64
CA ALA A 23 -4.88 -15.34 4.94
C ALA A 23 -4.06 -14.20 5.57
N GLU A 24 -4.67 -13.04 5.84
CA GLU A 24 -4.00 -11.84 6.37
C GLU A 24 -2.77 -11.42 5.55
N THR A 25 -2.84 -11.61 4.23
CA THR A 25 -1.78 -11.25 3.28
C THR A 25 -2.27 -10.18 2.30
N VAL A 26 -1.34 -9.54 1.61
CA VAL A 26 -1.58 -8.58 0.53
C VAL A 26 -0.59 -8.87 -0.59
N SER A 27 -1.09 -8.90 -1.81
CA SER A 27 -0.25 -9.00 -3.00
C SER A 27 0.08 -7.60 -3.52
N ILE A 28 1.36 -7.27 -3.61
CA ILE A 28 1.86 -5.99 -4.12
C ILE A 28 2.37 -6.20 -5.54
N LYS A 29 1.87 -5.39 -6.48
CA LYS A 29 2.29 -5.37 -7.87
C LYS A 29 2.93 -4.02 -8.21
N PHE A 30 4.19 -4.04 -8.61
CA PHE A 30 4.88 -2.84 -9.08
C PHE A 30 4.43 -2.52 -10.51
N LEU A 31 3.98 -1.29 -10.74
CA LEU A 31 3.53 -0.86 -12.08
C LEU A 31 4.66 -0.22 -12.89
N ARG A 32 5.76 0.16 -12.22
CA ARG A 32 6.89 0.88 -12.80
C ARG A 32 8.20 0.09 -12.77
N GLU A 33 8.25 -1.00 -12.02
CA GLU A 33 9.39 -1.92 -11.97
C GLU A 33 8.99 -3.27 -12.56
N ASP A 34 9.95 -3.94 -13.20
CA ASP A 34 9.79 -5.31 -13.72
C ASP A 34 9.94 -6.33 -12.58
N THR A 35 9.32 -6.04 -11.44
CA THR A 35 9.35 -6.90 -10.26
C THR A 35 8.10 -7.77 -10.27
N PRO A 36 8.23 -9.10 -10.08
CA PRO A 36 7.07 -9.97 -9.94
C PRO A 36 6.22 -9.55 -8.74
N GLN A 37 4.93 -9.91 -8.75
CA GLN A 37 4.07 -9.60 -7.62
C GLN A 37 4.63 -10.26 -6.35
N GLN A 38 4.61 -9.53 -5.24
CA GLN A 38 5.12 -10.02 -3.97
C GLN A 38 3.99 -10.06 -2.96
N GLN A 39 3.78 -11.23 -2.35
CA GLN A 39 2.80 -11.38 -1.28
C GLN A 39 3.48 -11.13 0.07
N ILE A 40 2.94 -10.20 0.84
CA ILE A 40 3.43 -9.89 2.19
C ILE A 40 2.28 -9.88 3.18
N ALA A 41 2.58 -10.00 4.48
CA ALA A 41 1.57 -9.91 5.51
C ALA A 41 0.90 -8.53 5.51
N GLN A 42 -0.43 -8.50 5.65
CA GLN A 42 -1.23 -7.29 5.69
C GLN A 42 -0.77 -6.37 6.84
N LEU A 43 -0.41 -6.95 7.98
CA LEU A 43 0.14 -6.22 9.13
C LEU A 43 1.43 -5.46 8.79
N GLY A 44 2.28 -6.06 7.95
CA GLY A 44 3.54 -5.46 7.49
C GLY A 44 3.36 -4.47 6.34
N VAL A 45 2.26 -4.56 5.59
CA VAL A 45 2.00 -3.71 4.42
C VAL A 45 1.94 -2.24 4.81
N ALA A 46 1.27 -1.90 5.91
CA ALA A 46 1.10 -0.52 6.36
C ALA A 46 2.45 0.11 6.71
N ARG A 47 3.31 -0.67 7.36
CA ARG A 47 4.67 -0.25 7.70
C ARG A 47 5.54 -0.10 6.46
N LEU A 48 5.52 -1.07 5.55
CA LEU A 48 6.28 -1.02 4.30
C LEU A 48 5.87 0.20 3.46
N LEU A 49 4.57 0.47 3.33
CA LEU A 49 4.05 1.65 2.65
C LEU A 49 4.48 2.95 3.36
N ALA A 50 4.47 2.98 4.69
CA ALA A 50 4.94 4.14 5.45
C ALA A 50 6.44 4.40 5.28
N GLU A 51 7.27 3.35 5.14
CA GLU A 51 8.70 3.47 4.86
C GLU A 51 8.96 3.86 3.40
N LEU A 52 8.21 3.30 2.43
CA LEU A 52 8.34 3.58 1.00
C LEU A 52 7.85 4.99 0.62
N PHE A 53 6.75 5.43 1.21
CA PHE A 53 6.11 6.71 0.88
C PHE A 53 6.33 7.80 1.91
N GLY A 54 6.89 7.47 3.08
CA GLY A 54 7.33 8.45 4.06
C GLY A 54 6.20 9.32 4.62
N ASP A 55 5.59 8.82 5.70
CA ASP A 55 4.86 9.54 6.75
C ASP A 55 3.36 9.91 6.51
N PRO A 56 2.40 9.08 7.00
CA PRO A 56 1.02 9.51 7.20
C PRO A 56 0.85 10.48 8.39
N ALA A 57 1.91 10.78 9.15
CA ALA A 57 1.86 11.61 10.36
C ALA A 57 2.02 13.12 10.11
N LYS A 58 2.39 13.57 8.89
CA LYS A 58 2.47 14.99 8.55
C LYS A 58 1.09 15.69 8.50
N GLY A 59 0.00 14.93 8.69
CA GLY A 59 -1.37 15.44 8.78
C GLY A 59 -2.06 15.30 10.14
N ARG A 60 -1.44 14.71 11.17
CA ARG A 60 -2.01 14.69 12.52
C ARG A 60 -1.12 15.49 13.45
N SER A 61 -1.33 16.81 13.41
CA SER A 61 -1.01 17.72 14.49
C SER A 61 -1.31 17.03 15.82
N GLN A 62 -0.27 16.92 16.62
CA GLN A 62 -0.32 16.52 18.01
C GLN A 62 -1.39 17.33 18.75
N SER A 63 -2.36 16.65 19.33
CA SER A 63 -3.10 17.15 20.49
C SER A 63 -3.04 16.04 21.54
N PRO A 64 -2.15 16.16 22.54
CA PRO A 64 -2.33 15.44 23.79
C PRO A 64 -3.41 16.17 24.61
N GLU A 65 -4.40 15.43 25.11
CA GLU A 65 -5.15 15.83 26.31
C GLU A 65 -4.36 15.40 27.56
#